data_AF-A0A9E3C3E7-F1
#
_entry.id   AF-A0A9E3C3E7-F1
#
_cell.length_a   1.000
_cell.length_b   1.000
_cell.length_c   1.000
_cell.angle_alpha   90.00
_cell.angle_beta   90.00
_cell.angle_gamma   90.00
#
_symmetry.space_group_name_H-M   'P 1'
#
loop_
_entity.id
_entity.type
_entity.pdbx_description
1 polymer ?
#
loop_
_entity_poly.entity_id
_entity_poly.type
_entity_poly.pdbx_seq_one_letter_code
_entity_poly.pdbx_strand_id
1 'polypeptide(L)'
;FRGTKSSNGEVQLVGALKPNPLGLHDILGNVDEIVLEPFRLNKLARLHGQAGGFTIKGGNFQTSEEDIRSSYRNELAPFDENGPRRSPTVGFRLALVAPVVSTPKRLDEIRKAWAELPKIETLRPGDSAQGDPLGEIQKLIAASPDPDVRARLTALQRAYAERLDDEINMRSRASKSLLRLAAFLADKIRADRTLIANFEKSRETQKAAGMNVATLDTRLREANAAMQGNVRYYADTIVQIAQDFADSTITQQLGTLRIEFDKTKVGHLDRYAQLAARQAAAYRKSGAAQPDAWLKEIVALP
;
A
#
# COMPACT_ATOMS: atom_id res chain seq x y z
N PHE A 1 9.49 -28.08 27.30
CA PHE A 1 8.85 -29.06 26.41
C PHE A 1 8.64 -30.35 27.18
N ARG A 2 7.76 -31.24 26.71
CA ARG A 2 7.26 -32.43 27.44
C ARG A 2 8.32 -33.44 27.92
N GLY A 3 9.55 -33.35 27.43
CA GLY A 3 10.62 -34.30 27.75
C GLY A 3 11.06 -34.28 29.22
N THR A 4 11.62 -35.41 29.67
CA THR A 4 12.14 -35.63 31.03
C THR A 4 13.34 -34.73 31.38
N LYS A 5 14.05 -34.24 30.36
CA LYS A 5 15.14 -33.25 30.50
C LYS A 5 14.66 -31.80 30.60
N SER A 6 13.34 -31.57 30.52
CA SER A 6 12.73 -30.25 30.54
C SER A 6 11.58 -30.22 31.55
N SER A 7 10.32 -30.17 31.09
CA SER A 7 9.19 -29.89 31.98
C SER A 7 8.45 -31.14 32.47
N ASN A 8 8.81 -32.32 31.94
CA ASN A 8 8.20 -33.61 32.29
C ASN A 8 6.66 -33.61 32.28
N GLY A 9 6.06 -32.85 31.36
CA GLY A 9 4.60 -32.75 31.23
C GLY A 9 3.89 -31.83 32.23
N GLU A 10 4.64 -31.06 33.04
CA GLU A 10 4.07 -30.13 34.03
C GLU A 10 4.74 -28.76 33.97
N VAL A 11 4.07 -27.74 34.54
CA VAL A 11 4.67 -26.41 34.71
C VAL A 11 5.79 -26.49 35.73
N GLN A 12 6.94 -25.88 35.43
CA GLN A 12 8.11 -25.85 36.29
C GLN A 12 8.33 -24.45 36.88
N LEU A 13 9.12 -24.38 37.96
CA LEU A 13 9.61 -23.12 38.50
C LEU A 13 10.41 -22.35 37.43
N VAL A 14 10.13 -21.05 37.33
CA VAL A 14 10.79 -20.15 36.37
C VAL A 14 12.30 -20.15 36.62
N GLY A 15 13.09 -20.19 35.53
CA GLY A 15 14.54 -20.08 35.59
C GLY A 15 15.29 -21.37 35.93
N ALA A 16 14.62 -22.52 35.98
CA ALA A 16 15.25 -23.80 36.31
C ALA A 16 16.27 -24.27 35.26
N LEU A 17 16.09 -23.89 33.99
CA LEU A 17 16.99 -24.22 32.88
C LEU A 17 17.86 -23.02 32.48
N LYS A 18 18.90 -23.27 31.70
CA LYS A 18 19.84 -22.24 31.23
C LYS A 18 19.11 -21.14 30.43
N PRO A 19 19.54 -19.87 30.57
CA PRO A 19 19.00 -18.78 29.77
C PRO A 19 19.51 -18.82 28.33
N ASN A 20 18.84 -18.07 27.45
CA ASN A 20 19.37 -17.72 26.14
C ASN A 20 20.50 -16.66 26.25
N PRO A 21 21.18 -16.27 25.15
CA PRO A 21 22.24 -15.26 25.17
C PRO A 21 21.84 -13.86 25.70
N LEU A 22 20.53 -13.56 25.77
CA LEU A 22 20.00 -12.32 26.32
C LEU A 22 19.69 -12.42 27.82
N GLY A 23 20.03 -13.54 28.47
CA GLY A 23 19.70 -13.80 29.87
C GLY A 23 18.24 -14.17 30.11
N LEU A 24 17.48 -14.48 29.06
CA LEU A 24 16.06 -14.82 29.21
C LEU A 24 15.88 -16.33 29.39
N HIS A 25 15.22 -16.70 30.48
CA HIS A 25 14.82 -18.06 30.78
C HIS A 25 13.45 -18.39 30.19
N ASP A 26 13.19 -19.70 30.04
CA ASP A 26 11.90 -20.26 29.65
C ASP A 26 11.35 -19.69 28.33
N ILE A 27 12.23 -19.31 27.40
CA ILE A 27 11.84 -18.86 26.05
C ILE A 27 11.27 -20.01 25.23
N LEU A 28 11.71 -21.24 25.51
CA LEU A 28 11.25 -22.46 24.87
C LEU A 28 10.74 -23.43 25.94
N GLY A 29 9.42 -23.57 26.06
CA GLY A 29 8.76 -24.48 26.97
C GLY A 29 8.26 -23.79 28.24
N ASN A 30 7.98 -24.60 29.26
CA ASN A 30 7.19 -24.22 30.41
C ASN A 30 5.74 -23.89 30.01
N VAL A 31 5.47 -22.68 29.55
CA VAL A 31 4.15 -22.25 29.06
C VAL A 31 4.28 -21.48 27.75
N ASP A 32 3.24 -21.54 26.93
CA ASP A 32 3.11 -20.65 25.79
C ASP A 32 2.88 -19.22 26.30
N GLU A 33 3.46 -18.23 25.64
CA GLU A 33 3.33 -16.82 26.02
C GLU A 33 2.51 -16.03 25.00
N ILE A 34 1.50 -15.28 25.46
CA ILE A 34 0.71 -14.38 24.63
C ILE A 34 1.60 -13.22 24.11
N VAL A 35 1.48 -12.93 22.82
CA VAL A 35 2.11 -11.79 22.15
C VAL A 35 1.03 -10.79 21.72
N LEU A 36 1.34 -9.49 21.77
CA LEU A 36 0.42 -8.40 21.42
C LEU A 36 -0.03 -8.37 19.95
N GLU A 37 0.60 -9.15 19.07
CA GLU A 37 0.26 -9.22 17.66
C GLU A 37 -0.88 -10.25 17.41
N PRO A 38 -1.94 -9.88 16.67
CA PRO A 38 -2.98 -10.83 16.31
C PRO A 38 -2.40 -11.95 15.42
N PHE A 39 -2.93 -13.16 15.59
CA PHE A 39 -2.52 -14.29 14.76
C PHE A 39 -2.85 -14.01 13.30
N ARG A 40 -1.90 -14.35 12.42
CA ARG A 40 -2.06 -14.25 10.97
C ARG A 40 -1.34 -15.41 10.33
N LEU A 41 -2.02 -16.07 9.40
CA LEU A 41 -1.41 -17.08 8.54
C LEU A 41 -0.26 -16.46 7.75
N ASN A 42 0.81 -17.23 7.53
CA ASN A 42 1.85 -16.82 6.61
C ASN A 42 1.47 -17.21 5.18
N LYS A 43 1.36 -16.24 4.28
CA LYS A 43 1.20 -16.45 2.84
C LYS A 43 2.55 -16.17 2.18
N LEU A 44 3.35 -17.24 2.04
CA LEU A 44 4.72 -17.21 1.53
C LEU A 44 5.67 -16.41 2.44
N ALA A 45 5.88 -15.13 2.11
CA ALA A 45 6.81 -14.22 2.80
C ALA A 45 6.10 -13.03 3.46
N ARG A 46 4.76 -13.05 3.53
CA ARG A 46 3.97 -11.99 4.15
C ARG A 46 2.82 -12.54 4.96
N LEU A 47 2.42 -11.78 5.97
CA LEU A 47 1.22 -12.09 6.75
C LEU A 47 -0.02 -11.98 5.85
N HIS A 48 -0.94 -12.93 6.03
CA HIS A 48 -2.26 -12.89 5.44
C HIS A 48 -3.04 -11.66 5.95
N GLY A 49 -4.00 -11.17 5.17
CA GLY A 49 -4.76 -9.96 5.52
C GLY A 49 -5.75 -10.17 6.66
N GLN A 50 -6.21 -11.41 6.86
CA GLN A 50 -7.12 -11.80 7.93
C GLN A 50 -6.38 -11.86 9.27
N ALA A 51 -6.85 -11.08 10.24
CA ALA A 51 -6.45 -11.17 11.64
C ALA A 51 -7.28 -12.24 12.37
N GLY A 52 -6.61 -13.03 13.21
CA GLY A 52 -7.18 -14.03 14.09
C GLY A 52 -7.07 -13.64 15.57
N GLY A 53 -7.05 -14.65 16.44
CA GLY A 53 -6.94 -14.53 17.89
C GLY A 53 -5.56 -14.14 18.40
N PHE A 54 -5.28 -14.44 19.67
CA PHE A 54 -3.96 -14.19 20.25
C PHE A 54 -2.91 -15.09 19.59
N THR A 55 -1.79 -14.49 19.17
CA THR A 55 -0.59 -15.28 18.87
C THR A 55 0.02 -15.74 20.18
N ILE A 56 0.23 -17.05 20.34
CA ILE A 56 0.99 -17.62 21.45
C ILE A 56 2.29 -18.26 20.93
N LYS A 57 3.39 -18.09 21.67
CA LYS A 57 4.75 -18.53 21.26
C LYS A 57 5.51 -19.20 22.40
N GLY A 58 6.58 -19.92 22.03
CA GLY A 58 7.53 -20.52 22.98
C GLY A 58 7.27 -22.02 23.21
N GLY A 59 6.06 -22.50 22.97
CA GLY A 59 5.68 -23.87 23.30
C GLY A 59 5.50 -24.04 24.80
N ASN A 60 4.72 -25.03 25.20
CA ASN A 60 4.37 -25.28 26.59
C ASN A 60 4.91 -26.65 27.07
N PHE A 61 4.56 -27.02 28.30
CA PHE A 61 4.97 -28.29 28.91
C PHE A 61 4.40 -29.54 28.22
N GLN A 62 3.47 -29.42 27.29
CA GLN A 62 2.91 -30.49 26.47
C GLN A 62 3.51 -30.53 25.05
N THR A 63 4.17 -29.46 24.60
CA THR A 63 4.83 -29.42 23.28
C THR A 63 5.94 -30.46 23.20
N SER A 64 6.00 -31.20 22.10
CA SER A 64 7.04 -32.21 21.84
C SER A 64 8.42 -31.56 21.66
N GLU A 65 9.49 -32.34 21.82
CA GLU A 65 10.86 -31.84 21.58
C GLU A 65 11.13 -31.56 20.09
N GLU A 66 10.49 -32.30 19.19
CA GLU A 66 10.65 -32.11 17.74
C GLU A 66 9.91 -30.86 17.24
N ASP A 67 8.81 -30.50 17.89
CA ASP A 67 8.00 -29.35 17.52
C ASP A 67 8.50 -28.04 18.12
N ILE A 68 9.31 -28.10 19.18
CA ILE A 68 9.75 -26.88 19.88
C ILE A 68 10.81 -26.13 19.07
N ARG A 69 10.50 -24.88 18.74
CA ARG A 69 11.37 -24.00 17.94
C ARG A 69 11.02 -22.54 18.20
N SER A 70 11.98 -21.64 18.02
CA SER A 70 11.77 -20.19 18.21
C SER A 70 10.72 -19.58 17.26
N SER A 71 10.52 -20.21 16.10
CA SER A 71 9.51 -19.81 15.12
C SER A 71 8.13 -20.40 15.38
N TYR A 72 7.97 -21.25 16.40
CA TYR A 72 6.69 -21.87 16.74
C TYR A 72 5.68 -20.79 17.12
N ARG A 73 4.50 -20.87 16.52
CA ARG A 73 3.37 -19.97 16.74
C ARG A 73 2.10 -20.79 16.71
N ASN A 74 1.19 -20.50 17.62
CA ASN A 74 -0.14 -21.04 17.58
C ASN A 74 -1.16 -19.93 17.84
N GLU A 75 -2.43 -20.25 17.61
CA GLU A 75 -3.54 -19.33 17.80
C GLU A 75 -4.36 -19.73 19.02
N LEU A 76 -4.60 -18.77 19.91
CA LEU A 76 -5.55 -18.89 21.01
C LEU A 76 -6.73 -17.96 20.75
N ALA A 77 -7.94 -18.53 20.68
CA ALA A 77 -9.16 -17.73 20.62
C ALA A 77 -9.26 -16.83 21.87
N PRO A 78 -9.50 -15.50 21.74
CA PRO A 78 -9.55 -14.61 22.89
C PRO A 78 -10.73 -14.88 23.83
N PHE A 79 -11.84 -15.36 23.27
CA PHE A 79 -13.07 -15.67 23.98
C PHE A 79 -13.61 -17.04 23.56
N ASP A 80 -14.32 -17.67 24.48
CA ASP A 80 -15.20 -18.81 24.22
C ASP A 80 -16.62 -18.49 24.73
N GLU A 81 -17.52 -19.48 24.71
CA GLU A 81 -18.93 -19.32 25.12
C GLU A 81 -19.08 -18.85 26.58
N ASN A 82 -18.06 -19.04 27.42
CA ASN A 82 -18.05 -18.68 28.83
C ASN A 82 -17.30 -17.37 29.12
N GLY A 83 -16.83 -16.65 28.09
CA GLY A 83 -16.14 -15.37 28.22
C GLY A 83 -14.64 -15.44 27.86
N PRO A 84 -13.77 -14.64 28.51
CA PRO A 84 -12.35 -14.61 28.20
C PRO A 84 -11.71 -15.99 28.38
N ARG A 85 -11.14 -16.53 27.30
CA ARG A 85 -10.57 -17.87 27.32
C ARG A 85 -9.29 -17.91 28.15
N ARG A 86 -9.19 -18.90 29.03
CA ARG A 86 -7.98 -19.19 29.81
C ARG A 86 -7.51 -20.61 29.52
N SER A 87 -6.19 -20.80 29.42
CA SER A 87 -5.58 -22.11 29.22
C SER A 87 -4.51 -22.35 30.28
N PRO A 88 -4.44 -23.54 30.92
CA PRO A 88 -3.39 -23.87 31.87
C PRO A 88 -2.00 -23.95 31.22
N THR A 89 -1.94 -24.05 29.89
CA THR A 89 -0.68 -24.08 29.12
C THR A 89 -0.20 -22.71 28.67
N VAL A 90 -0.96 -21.64 28.94
CA VAL A 90 -0.69 -20.30 28.41
C VAL A 90 -0.49 -19.31 29.56
N GLY A 91 0.65 -18.62 29.53
CA GLY A 91 1.01 -17.50 30.40
C GLY A 91 1.36 -16.25 29.60
N PHE A 92 2.20 -15.41 30.18
CA PHE A 92 2.64 -14.16 29.58
C PHE A 92 4.01 -13.74 30.09
N ARG A 93 4.65 -12.84 29.35
CA ARG A 93 5.88 -12.14 29.73
C ARG A 93 5.67 -10.65 29.62
N LEU A 94 6.16 -9.91 30.60
CA LEU A 94 6.11 -8.46 30.60
C LEU A 94 7.27 -7.89 29.78
N ALA A 95 6.95 -6.92 28.93
CA ALA A 95 7.92 -6.10 28.22
C ALA A 95 7.68 -4.63 28.58
N LEU A 96 8.71 -3.97 29.10
CA LEU A 96 8.69 -2.53 29.35
C LEU A 96 9.26 -1.81 28.13
N VAL A 97 8.48 -0.88 27.57
CA VAL A 97 8.86 -0.10 26.39
C VAL A 97 8.67 1.39 26.65
N ALA A 98 9.49 2.22 26.02
CA ALA A 98 9.31 3.67 26.02
C ALA A 98 8.45 4.12 24.82
N PRO A 99 7.57 5.13 24.96
CA PRO A 99 6.87 5.73 23.83
C PRO A 99 7.84 6.25 22.77
N VAL A 100 7.56 5.98 21.49
CA VAL A 100 8.46 6.33 20.37
C VAL A 100 8.40 7.82 20.02
N VAL A 101 7.22 8.44 20.10
CA VAL A 101 6.99 9.86 19.80
C VAL A 101 6.74 10.61 21.09
N SER A 102 7.80 10.79 21.89
CA SER A 102 7.71 11.35 23.23
C SER A 102 7.74 12.88 23.28
N THR A 103 8.27 13.55 22.25
CA THR A 103 8.40 15.02 22.20
C THR A 103 8.21 15.56 20.78
N PRO A 104 7.86 16.87 20.61
CA PRO A 104 7.83 17.52 19.31
C PRO A 104 9.17 17.44 18.56
N LYS A 105 10.29 17.63 19.26
CA LYS A 105 11.63 17.47 18.67
C LYS A 105 11.84 16.07 18.11
N ARG A 106 11.43 15.03 18.85
CA ARG A 106 11.53 13.64 18.38
C ARG A 106 10.65 13.39 17.16
N LEU A 107 9.47 13.99 17.09
CA LEU A 107 8.61 13.93 15.91
C LEU A 107 9.28 14.58 14.69
N ASP A 108 9.94 15.74 14.86
CA ASP A 108 10.64 16.41 13.77
C ASP A 108 11.87 15.64 13.30
N GLU A 109 12.62 15.00 14.22
CA GLU A 109 13.70 14.07 13.88
C GLU A 109 13.18 12.86 13.08
N ILE A 110 12.05 12.27 13.49
CA ILE A 110 11.43 11.16 12.76
C ILE A 110 11.00 11.61 11.37
N ARG A 111 10.36 12.78 11.24
CA ARG A 111 9.94 13.35 9.94
C ARG A 111 11.14 13.59 9.04
N LYS A 112 12.23 14.14 9.58
CA LYS A 112 13.47 14.36 8.84
C LYS A 112 14.07 13.04 8.36
N ALA A 113 14.21 12.06 9.25
CA ALA A 113 14.69 10.73 8.90
C ALA A 113 13.79 10.06 7.84
N TRP A 114 12.47 10.25 7.92
CA TRP A 114 11.52 9.73 6.94
C TRP A 114 11.62 10.42 5.57
N ALA A 115 11.91 11.72 5.54
CA ALA A 115 12.16 12.47 4.32
C ALA A 115 13.53 12.13 3.68
N GLU A 116 14.49 11.69 4.51
CA GLU A 116 15.82 11.22 4.11
C GLU A 116 15.84 9.72 3.74
N LEU A 117 14.76 8.97 4.02
CA LEU A 117 14.63 7.62 3.49
C LEU A 117 14.82 7.67 1.98
N PRO A 118 15.48 6.67 1.38
CA PRO A 118 15.52 6.57 -0.06
C PRO A 118 14.08 6.64 -0.56
N LYS A 119 13.74 7.72 -1.28
CA LYS A 119 12.53 7.74 -2.08
C LYS A 119 12.63 6.51 -2.99
N ILE A 120 11.52 5.83 -3.26
CA ILE A 120 11.53 4.67 -4.17
C ILE A 120 12.15 5.07 -5.54
N GLU A 121 12.10 6.36 -5.90
CA GLU A 121 12.77 6.97 -7.05
C GLU A 121 14.28 7.24 -6.87
N THR A 122 14.81 7.29 -5.65
CA THR A 122 16.26 7.38 -5.33
C THR A 122 16.88 6.02 -5.03
N LEU A 123 16.35 4.95 -5.61
CA LEU A 123 17.25 3.92 -6.13
C LEU A 123 18.09 4.62 -7.20
N ARG A 124 19.27 5.11 -6.79
CA ARG A 124 20.22 5.75 -7.70
C ARG A 124 20.46 4.79 -8.87
N PRO A 125 20.62 5.28 -10.11
CA PRO A 125 21.15 4.45 -11.19
C PRO A 125 22.59 4.06 -10.82
N GLY A 126 22.75 2.96 -10.09
CA GLY A 126 24.02 2.54 -9.49
C GLY A 126 23.89 1.87 -8.12
N ASP A 127 22.84 2.16 -7.35
CA ASP A 127 22.47 1.34 -6.19
C ASP A 127 21.45 0.32 -6.70
N SER A 128 21.96 -0.84 -7.10
CA SER A 128 21.14 -2.02 -7.34
C SER A 128 20.19 -2.17 -6.15
N ALA A 129 18.90 -1.89 -6.37
CA ALA A 129 17.85 -2.73 -5.83
C ALA A 129 18.40 -4.14 -5.91
N GLN A 130 18.48 -4.85 -4.78
CA GLN A 130 18.85 -6.27 -4.68
C GLN A 130 18.96 -6.88 -6.08
N GLY A 131 20.20 -6.99 -6.58
CA GLY A 131 20.55 -6.90 -8.01
C GLY A 131 19.54 -7.54 -8.93
N ASP A 132 19.27 -6.90 -10.08
CA ASP A 132 18.44 -7.43 -11.20
C ASP A 132 18.24 -8.95 -11.05
N PRO A 133 17.10 -9.40 -10.50
CA PRO A 133 16.98 -10.79 -10.08
C PRO A 133 17.15 -11.76 -11.24
N LEU A 134 16.84 -11.33 -12.47
CA LEU A 134 17.12 -12.09 -13.68
C LEU A 134 18.63 -12.18 -13.96
N GLY A 135 19.35 -11.08 -13.76
CA GLY A 135 20.81 -11.01 -13.80
C GLY A 135 21.48 -11.86 -12.71
N GLU A 136 20.95 -11.89 -11.49
CA GLU A 136 21.46 -12.77 -10.43
C GLU A 136 21.19 -14.25 -10.73
N ILE A 137 19.99 -14.60 -11.22
CA ILE A 137 19.71 -15.96 -11.70
C ILE A 137 20.65 -16.32 -12.86
N GLN A 138 20.94 -15.38 -13.77
CA GLN A 138 21.90 -15.59 -14.86
C GLN A 138 23.31 -15.90 -14.34
N LYS A 139 23.77 -15.17 -13.32
CA LYS A 139 25.07 -15.43 -12.68
C LYS A 139 25.08 -16.81 -12.02
N LEU A 140 24.00 -17.22 -11.35
CA LEU A 140 23.87 -18.55 -10.75
C LEU A 140 23.88 -19.67 -11.79
N ILE A 141 23.22 -19.46 -12.94
CA ILE A 141 23.28 -20.40 -14.08
C ILE A 141 24.73 -20.55 -14.57
N ALA A 142 25.44 -19.43 -14.73
CA ALA A 142 26.83 -19.43 -15.22
C ALA A 142 27.82 -20.07 -14.22
N ALA A 143 27.58 -19.91 -12.92
CA ALA A 143 28.42 -20.47 -11.86
C ALA A 143 28.09 -21.94 -11.51
N SER A 144 26.96 -22.48 -11.95
CA SER A 144 26.53 -23.83 -11.60
C SER A 144 27.20 -24.90 -12.49
N PRO A 145 28.01 -25.82 -11.93
CA PRO A 145 28.64 -26.89 -12.69
C PRO A 145 27.66 -28.03 -13.05
N ASP A 146 26.57 -28.18 -12.28
CA ASP A 146 25.59 -29.26 -12.45
C ASP A 146 24.58 -28.92 -13.58
N PRO A 147 24.45 -29.77 -14.63
CA PRO A 147 23.51 -29.57 -15.73
C PRO A 147 22.03 -29.56 -15.30
N ASP A 148 21.64 -30.36 -14.30
CA ASP A 148 20.25 -30.41 -13.82
C ASP A 148 19.90 -29.14 -13.04
N VAL A 149 20.84 -28.62 -12.24
CA VAL A 149 20.69 -27.34 -11.54
C VAL A 149 20.60 -26.19 -12.55
N ARG A 150 21.43 -26.19 -13.60
CA ARG A 150 21.35 -25.18 -14.67
C ARG A 150 19.97 -25.21 -15.36
N ALA A 151 19.46 -26.40 -15.70
CA ALA A 151 18.14 -26.51 -16.34
C ALA A 151 17.02 -25.95 -15.46
N ARG A 152 17.03 -26.24 -14.15
CA ARG A 152 16.06 -25.71 -13.18
C ARG A 152 16.16 -24.20 -13.02
N LEU A 153 17.37 -23.65 -12.94
CA LEU A 153 17.58 -22.21 -12.84
C LEU A 153 17.16 -21.46 -14.12
N THR A 154 17.41 -22.02 -15.30
CA THR A 154 16.91 -21.47 -16.57
C THR A 154 15.38 -21.46 -16.62
N ALA A 155 14.72 -22.53 -16.17
CA ALA A 155 13.26 -22.57 -16.08
C ALA A 155 12.72 -21.53 -15.08
N LEU A 156 13.41 -21.35 -13.94
CA LEU A 156 13.07 -20.33 -12.95
C LEU A 156 13.24 -18.91 -13.50
N GLN A 157 14.34 -18.64 -14.21
CA GLN A 157 14.60 -17.36 -14.85
C GLN A 157 13.46 -16.98 -15.80
N ARG A 158 13.05 -17.93 -16.64
CA ARG A 158 11.95 -17.73 -17.59
C ARG A 158 10.62 -17.47 -16.86
N ALA A 159 10.27 -18.30 -15.88
CA ALA A 159 9.03 -18.12 -15.12
C ALA A 159 9.00 -16.78 -14.35
N TYR A 160 10.15 -16.34 -13.83
CA TYR A 160 10.26 -15.04 -13.17
C TYR A 160 10.16 -13.89 -14.17
N ALA A 161 10.79 -14.00 -15.34
CA ALA A 161 10.68 -13.00 -16.41
C ALA A 161 9.24 -12.85 -16.90
N GLU A 162 8.54 -13.96 -17.14
CA GLU A 162 7.11 -13.97 -17.52
C GLU A 162 6.26 -13.26 -16.46
N ARG A 163 6.48 -13.55 -15.17
CA ARG A 163 5.76 -12.89 -14.08
C ARG A 163 6.07 -11.39 -13.96
N LEU A 164 7.32 -11.00 -14.18
CA LEU A 164 7.74 -9.60 -14.15
C LEU A 164 7.06 -8.83 -15.30
N ASP A 165 7.02 -9.43 -16.49
CA ASP A 165 6.31 -8.86 -17.64
C ASP A 165 4.80 -8.71 -17.34
N ASP A 166 4.17 -9.73 -16.75
CA ASP A 166 2.77 -9.66 -16.31
C ASP A 166 2.53 -8.51 -15.32
N GLU A 167 3.42 -8.32 -14.34
CA GLU A 167 3.31 -7.21 -13.37
C GLU A 167 3.45 -5.85 -14.07
N ILE A 168 4.46 -5.70 -14.94
CA ILE A 168 4.68 -4.47 -15.71
C ILE A 168 3.47 -4.17 -16.59
N ASN A 169 2.91 -5.20 -17.22
CA ASN A 169 1.70 -5.10 -18.04
C ASN A 169 0.48 -4.70 -17.20
N MET A 170 0.29 -5.28 -16.01
CA MET A 170 -0.77 -4.90 -15.09
C MET A 170 -0.65 -3.45 -14.62
N ARG A 171 0.56 -3.04 -14.19
CA ARG A 171 0.83 -1.65 -13.76
C ARG A 171 0.63 -0.66 -14.90
N SER A 172 1.09 -1.00 -16.10
CA SER A 172 0.93 -0.18 -17.30
C SER A 172 -0.56 0.00 -17.65
N ARG A 173 -1.36 -1.07 -17.60
CA ARG A 173 -2.81 -0.99 -17.80
C ARG A 173 -3.50 -0.14 -16.73
N ALA A 174 -3.11 -0.28 -15.46
CA ALA A 174 -3.65 0.50 -14.36
C ALA A 174 -3.32 2.00 -14.53
N SER A 175 -2.05 2.34 -14.80
CA SER A 175 -1.60 3.70 -15.06
C SER A 175 -2.38 4.34 -16.22
N LYS A 176 -2.49 3.63 -17.35
CA LYS A 176 -3.26 4.10 -18.52
C LYS A 176 -4.74 4.33 -18.19
N SER A 177 -5.35 3.43 -17.42
CA SER A 177 -6.77 3.54 -17.03
C SER A 177 -7.01 4.73 -16.11
N LEU A 178 -6.12 4.99 -15.16
CA LEU A 178 -6.20 6.15 -14.27
C LEU A 178 -5.93 7.46 -15.01
N LEU A 179 -4.95 7.49 -15.93
CA LEU A 179 -4.72 8.67 -16.79
C LEU A 179 -5.93 8.99 -17.66
N ARG A 180 -6.59 7.96 -18.22
CA ARG A 180 -7.85 8.12 -18.95
C ARG A 180 -8.96 8.66 -18.06
N LEU A 181 -9.11 8.12 -16.85
CA LEU A 181 -10.11 8.58 -15.89
C LEU A 181 -9.87 10.05 -15.52
N ALA A 182 -8.62 10.41 -15.20
CA ALA A 182 -8.25 11.79 -14.90
C ALA A 182 -8.57 12.71 -16.08
N ALA A 183 -8.24 12.32 -17.31
CA ALA A 183 -8.55 13.10 -18.50
C ALA A 183 -10.07 13.32 -18.68
N PHE A 184 -10.87 12.27 -18.48
CA PHE A 184 -12.32 12.35 -18.54
C PHE A 184 -12.91 13.24 -17.43
N LEU A 185 -12.44 13.09 -16.19
CA LEU A 185 -12.87 13.93 -15.06
C LEU A 185 -12.53 15.40 -15.30
N ALA A 186 -11.35 15.72 -15.82
CA ALA A 186 -10.96 17.08 -16.16
C ALA A 186 -11.85 17.67 -17.25
N ASP A 187 -12.13 16.93 -18.32
CA ASP A 187 -13.05 17.40 -19.37
C ASP A 187 -14.47 17.62 -18.81
N LYS A 188 -14.94 16.71 -17.94
CA LYS A 188 -16.22 16.82 -17.26
C LYS A 188 -16.29 18.06 -16.35
N ILE A 189 -15.25 18.33 -15.57
CA ILE A 189 -15.15 19.52 -14.70
C ILE A 189 -15.22 20.80 -15.54
N ARG A 190 -14.53 20.85 -16.69
CA ARG A 190 -14.60 21.99 -17.61
C ARG A 190 -16.02 22.16 -18.18
N ALA A 191 -16.64 21.06 -18.61
CA ALA A 191 -18.02 21.08 -19.11
C ALA A 191 -19.02 21.54 -18.03
N ASP A 192 -18.87 21.07 -16.79
CA ASP A 192 -19.67 21.50 -15.65
C ASP A 192 -19.51 22.99 -15.36
N ARG A 193 -18.28 23.52 -15.43
CA ARG A 193 -18.05 24.95 -15.24
C ARG A 193 -18.77 25.80 -16.28
N THR A 194 -18.74 25.39 -17.54
CA THR A 194 -19.46 26.06 -18.63
C THR A 194 -20.98 26.00 -18.42
N LEU A 195 -21.50 24.84 -18.00
CA LEU A 195 -22.93 24.68 -17.71
C LEU A 195 -23.37 25.58 -16.54
N ILE A 196 -22.59 25.62 -15.46
CA ILE A 196 -22.85 26.48 -14.31
C ILE A 196 -22.85 27.95 -14.72
N ALA A 197 -21.87 28.40 -15.51
CA ALA A 197 -21.82 29.78 -15.99
C ALA A 197 -23.06 30.16 -16.84
N ASN A 198 -23.58 29.23 -17.65
CA ASN A 198 -24.81 29.44 -18.41
C ASN A 198 -26.04 29.53 -17.50
N PHE A 199 -26.11 28.70 -16.46
CA PHE A 199 -27.17 28.80 -15.46
C PHE A 199 -27.10 30.10 -14.65
N GLU A 200 -25.90 30.54 -14.26
CA GLU A 200 -25.68 31.84 -13.59
C GLU A 200 -26.19 32.98 -14.47
N LYS A 201 -25.81 33.01 -15.75
CA LYS A 201 -26.27 34.03 -16.70
C LYS A 201 -27.79 34.02 -16.89
N SER A 202 -28.39 32.84 -17.06
CA SER A 202 -29.85 32.69 -17.21
C SER A 202 -30.59 33.17 -15.96
N ARG A 203 -30.06 32.83 -14.79
CA ARG A 203 -30.61 33.23 -13.49
C ARG A 203 -30.58 34.74 -13.31
N GLU A 204 -29.47 35.41 -13.62
CA GLU A 204 -29.39 36.87 -13.54
C GLU A 204 -30.38 37.55 -14.51
N THR A 205 -30.50 37.06 -15.76
CA THR A 205 -31.48 37.58 -16.73
C THR A 205 -32.92 37.41 -16.24
N GLN A 206 -33.28 36.23 -15.72
CA GLN A 206 -34.63 35.96 -15.23
C GLN A 206 -34.95 36.77 -13.97
N LYS A 207 -33.99 36.91 -13.05
CA LYS A 207 -34.13 37.73 -11.85
C LYS A 207 -34.34 39.20 -12.21
N ALA A 208 -33.58 39.73 -13.17
CA ALA A 208 -33.74 41.09 -13.68
C ALA A 208 -35.10 41.32 -14.35
N ALA A 209 -35.67 40.28 -14.98
CA ALA A 209 -37.01 40.29 -15.56
C ALA A 209 -38.14 40.07 -14.53
N GLY A 210 -37.84 40.00 -13.22
CA GLY A 210 -38.82 39.79 -12.16
C GLY A 210 -39.40 38.37 -12.10
N MET A 211 -38.79 37.40 -12.79
CA MET A 211 -39.21 36.01 -12.79
C MET A 211 -38.74 35.27 -11.53
N ASN A 212 -39.46 34.21 -11.14
CA ASN A 212 -39.05 33.34 -10.03
C ASN A 212 -37.83 32.48 -10.43
N VAL A 213 -36.72 32.64 -9.70
CA VAL A 213 -35.46 31.93 -9.95
C VAL A 213 -35.18 30.76 -9.01
N ALA A 214 -36.10 30.38 -8.12
CA ALA A 214 -35.88 29.33 -7.12
C ALA A 214 -35.47 27.97 -7.72
N THR A 215 -36.04 27.62 -8.88
CA THR A 215 -35.65 26.40 -9.61
C THR A 215 -34.22 26.49 -10.16
N LEU A 216 -33.80 27.65 -10.66
CA LEU A 216 -32.43 27.87 -11.13
C LEU A 216 -31.44 27.88 -9.98
N ASP A 217 -31.78 28.48 -8.85
CA ASP A 217 -30.96 28.45 -7.63
C ASP A 217 -30.72 27.03 -7.15
N THR A 218 -31.74 26.16 -7.22
CA THR A 218 -31.61 24.75 -6.86
C THR A 218 -30.71 24.00 -7.83
N ARG A 219 -30.91 24.17 -9.14
CA ARG A 219 -30.04 23.58 -10.18
C ARG A 219 -28.58 24.05 -10.07
N LEU A 220 -28.35 25.32 -9.76
CA LEU A 220 -27.02 25.86 -9.54
C LEU A 220 -26.34 25.23 -8.32
N ARG A 221 -27.06 25.05 -7.21
CA ARG A 221 -26.52 24.39 -6.01
C ARG A 221 -26.13 22.94 -6.31
N GLU A 222 -27.02 22.19 -6.99
CA GLU A 222 -26.77 20.80 -7.37
C GLU A 222 -25.59 20.66 -8.34
N ALA A 223 -25.53 21.51 -9.37
CA ALA A 223 -24.44 21.50 -10.35
C ALA A 223 -23.09 21.85 -9.70
N ASN A 224 -23.05 22.86 -8.82
CA ASN A 224 -21.85 23.21 -8.07
C ASN A 224 -21.40 22.08 -7.14
N ALA A 225 -22.32 21.44 -6.42
CA ALA A 225 -22.01 20.32 -5.52
C ALA A 225 -21.44 19.12 -6.31
N ALA A 226 -22.04 18.79 -7.46
CA ALA A 226 -21.56 17.74 -8.34
C ALA A 226 -20.14 18.06 -8.89
N MET A 227 -19.92 19.28 -9.37
CA MET A 227 -18.62 19.73 -9.84
C MET A 227 -17.54 19.65 -8.74
N GLN A 228 -17.85 20.09 -7.52
CA GLN A 228 -16.92 19.97 -6.38
C GLN A 228 -16.64 18.51 -6.00
N GLY A 229 -17.61 17.60 -6.16
CA GLY A 229 -17.39 16.16 -6.06
C GLY A 229 -16.38 15.67 -7.10
N ASN A 230 -16.55 16.07 -8.37
CA ASN A 230 -15.65 15.71 -9.45
C ASN A 230 -14.23 16.27 -9.26
N VAL A 231 -14.08 17.50 -8.75
CA VAL A 231 -12.77 18.11 -8.44
C VAL A 231 -12.03 17.33 -7.36
N ARG A 232 -12.73 16.91 -6.29
CA ARG A 232 -12.13 16.06 -5.24
C ARG A 232 -11.70 14.71 -5.79
N TYR A 233 -12.58 14.06 -6.57
CA TYR A 233 -12.24 12.76 -7.15
C TYR A 233 -11.09 12.84 -8.15
N TYR A 234 -11.04 13.92 -8.94
CA TYR A 234 -9.89 14.19 -9.81
C TYR A 234 -8.61 14.35 -9.00
N ALA A 235 -8.63 15.14 -7.92
CA ALA A 235 -7.47 15.34 -7.06
C ALA A 235 -6.96 14.02 -6.46
N ASP A 236 -7.86 13.19 -5.94
CA ASP A 236 -7.52 11.85 -5.43
C ASP A 236 -6.90 10.97 -6.51
N THR A 237 -7.44 11.03 -7.74
CA THR A 237 -6.89 10.31 -8.89
C THR A 237 -5.48 10.78 -9.23
N ILE A 238 -5.19 12.09 -9.18
CA ILE A 238 -3.84 12.63 -9.40
C ILE A 238 -2.86 12.15 -8.32
N VAL A 239 -3.28 12.18 -7.05
CA VAL A 239 -2.47 11.68 -5.94
C VAL A 239 -2.16 10.21 -6.10
N GLN A 240 -3.16 9.39 -6.47
CA GLN A 240 -2.98 7.96 -6.71
C GLN A 240 -2.01 7.71 -7.87
N ILE A 241 -2.18 8.40 -9.01
CA ILE A 241 -1.26 8.28 -10.15
C ILE A 241 0.17 8.61 -9.72
N ALA A 242 0.34 9.66 -8.92
CA ALA A 242 1.64 10.12 -8.48
C ALA A 242 2.32 9.18 -7.46
N GLN A 243 1.54 8.45 -6.66
CA GLN A 243 2.03 7.51 -5.65
C GLN A 243 2.33 6.13 -6.23
N ASP A 244 1.50 5.64 -7.16
CA ASP A 244 1.54 4.26 -7.62
C ASP A 244 2.47 4.05 -8.83
N PHE A 245 2.79 5.10 -9.60
CA PHE A 245 3.52 4.98 -10.86
C PHE A 245 4.69 5.97 -10.99
N ALA A 246 5.80 5.48 -11.56
CA ALA A 246 6.96 6.29 -11.92
C ALA A 246 6.69 7.15 -13.18
N ASP A 247 7.44 8.26 -13.31
CA ASP A 247 7.36 9.16 -14.49
C ASP A 247 7.56 8.43 -15.82
N SER A 248 8.45 7.43 -15.86
CA SER A 248 8.72 6.64 -17.06
C SER A 248 7.47 5.87 -17.51
N THR A 249 6.78 5.19 -16.58
CA THR A 249 5.52 4.49 -16.84
C THR A 249 4.45 5.47 -17.30
N ILE A 250 4.28 6.60 -16.61
CA ILE A 250 3.28 7.62 -16.97
C ILE A 250 3.53 8.14 -18.39
N THR A 251 4.78 8.49 -18.71
CA THR A 251 5.17 9.03 -20.03
C THR A 251 4.94 8.02 -21.14
N GLN A 252 5.31 6.76 -20.92
CA GLN A 252 5.05 5.68 -21.88
C GLN A 252 3.55 5.49 -22.12
N GLN A 253 2.75 5.45 -21.05
CA GLN A 253 1.31 5.25 -21.16
C GLN A 253 0.58 6.45 -21.75
N LEU A 254 1.07 7.68 -21.57
CA LEU A 254 0.55 8.86 -22.29
C LEU A 254 0.68 8.69 -23.81
N GLY A 255 1.84 8.22 -24.29
CA GLY A 255 2.06 7.96 -25.71
C GLY A 255 1.07 6.93 -26.27
N THR A 256 0.85 5.83 -25.55
CA THR A 256 -0.17 4.83 -25.91
C THR A 256 -1.57 5.41 -25.89
N LEU A 257 -1.91 6.17 -24.86
CA LEU A 257 -3.24 6.73 -24.66
C LEU A 257 -3.59 7.76 -25.74
N ARG A 258 -2.63 8.58 -26.18
CA ARG A 258 -2.79 9.50 -27.32
C ARG A 258 -3.24 8.78 -28.58
N ILE A 259 -2.56 7.68 -28.94
CA ILE A 259 -2.92 6.87 -30.11
C ILE A 259 -4.33 6.29 -29.95
N GLU A 260 -4.70 5.84 -28.75
CA GLU A 260 -6.05 5.32 -28.47
C GLU A 260 -7.12 6.41 -28.57
N PHE A 261 -6.86 7.62 -28.07
CA PHE A 261 -7.78 8.76 -28.17
C PHE A 261 -8.01 9.20 -29.61
N ASP A 262 -6.95 9.23 -30.42
CA ASP A 262 -7.05 9.54 -31.85
C ASP A 262 -7.90 8.50 -32.59
N LYS A 263 -7.67 7.21 -32.31
CA LYS A 263 -8.45 6.10 -32.89
C LYS A 263 -9.93 6.13 -32.49
N THR A 264 -10.22 6.55 -31.26
CA THR A 264 -11.59 6.57 -30.70
C THR A 264 -12.32 7.91 -30.91
N LYS A 265 -11.75 8.83 -31.72
CA LYS A 265 -12.31 10.16 -32.02
C LYS A 265 -12.53 11.04 -30.79
N VAL A 266 -11.81 10.78 -29.69
CA VAL A 266 -11.79 11.61 -28.48
C VAL A 266 -10.41 12.24 -28.25
N GLY A 267 -9.71 12.60 -29.35
CA GLY A 267 -8.38 13.21 -29.32
C GLY A 267 -8.28 14.48 -28.45
N HIS A 268 -9.39 15.20 -28.23
CA HIS A 268 -9.45 16.33 -27.30
C HIS A 268 -9.13 15.95 -25.84
N LEU A 269 -9.17 14.66 -25.48
CA LEU A 269 -8.82 14.17 -24.14
C LEU A 269 -7.31 14.15 -23.88
N ASP A 270 -6.47 14.13 -24.93
CA ASP A 270 -5.01 14.04 -24.82
C ASP A 270 -4.43 15.18 -23.96
N ARG A 271 -4.87 16.41 -24.20
CA ARG A 271 -4.43 17.58 -23.43
C ARG A 271 -4.73 17.48 -21.93
N TYR A 272 -5.84 16.84 -21.55
CA TYR A 272 -6.17 16.64 -20.14
C TYR A 272 -5.38 15.50 -19.51
N ALA A 273 -5.10 14.43 -20.28
CA ALA A 273 -4.20 13.37 -19.83
C ALA A 273 -2.78 13.93 -19.58
N GLN A 274 -2.29 14.77 -20.49
CA GLN A 274 -1.00 15.46 -20.31
C GLN A 274 -1.02 16.42 -19.11
N LEU A 275 -2.14 17.14 -18.89
CA LEU A 275 -2.29 17.99 -17.71
C LEU A 275 -2.24 17.15 -16.43
N ALA A 276 -2.97 16.04 -16.37
CA ALA A 276 -2.98 15.13 -15.23
C ALA A 276 -1.56 14.60 -14.92
N ALA A 277 -0.80 14.21 -15.93
CA ALA A 277 0.59 13.77 -15.75
C ALA A 277 1.49 14.88 -15.20
N ARG A 278 1.36 16.13 -15.69
CA ARG A 278 2.11 17.27 -15.16
C ARG A 278 1.75 17.56 -13.70
N GLN A 279 0.47 17.49 -13.34
CA GLN A 279 0.01 17.69 -11.97
C GLN A 279 0.46 16.56 -11.04
N ALA A 280 0.47 15.31 -11.51
CA ALA A 280 1.02 14.18 -10.77
C ALA A 280 2.53 14.36 -10.50
N ALA A 281 3.29 14.80 -11.51
CA ALA A 281 4.71 15.12 -11.34
C ALA A 281 4.93 16.32 -10.39
N ALA A 282 4.08 17.34 -10.45
CA ALA A 282 4.12 18.48 -9.53
C ALA A 282 3.81 18.05 -8.09
N TYR A 283 2.81 17.19 -7.88
CA TYR A 283 2.47 16.62 -6.58
C TYR A 283 3.62 15.80 -6.00
N ARG A 284 4.29 14.96 -6.80
CA ARG A 284 5.46 14.19 -6.35
C ARG A 284 6.60 15.09 -5.83
N LYS A 285 6.75 16.28 -6.41
CA LYS A 285 7.75 17.28 -5.97
C LYS A 285 7.31 18.05 -4.72
N SER A 286 6.05 18.45 -4.64
CA SER A 286 5.54 19.31 -3.56
C SER A 286 5.08 18.53 -2.32
N GLY A 287 4.62 17.29 -2.49
CA GLY A 287 3.95 16.49 -1.45
C GLY A 287 2.56 17.02 -1.05
N ALA A 288 2.02 18.01 -1.76
CA ALA A 288 0.78 18.69 -1.40
C ALA A 288 -0.20 18.75 -2.57
N ALA A 289 -1.43 18.30 -2.35
CA ALA A 289 -2.51 18.42 -3.32
C ALA A 289 -2.96 19.89 -3.42
N GLN A 290 -3.22 20.36 -4.64
CA GLN A 290 -3.64 21.75 -4.89
C GLN A 290 -4.92 21.81 -5.74
N PRO A 291 -6.08 21.35 -5.24
CA PRO A 291 -7.30 21.20 -6.03
C PRO A 291 -7.77 22.50 -6.71
N ASP A 292 -7.66 23.64 -6.03
CA ASP A 292 -8.07 24.94 -6.59
C ASP A 292 -7.16 25.41 -7.73
N ALA A 293 -5.85 25.14 -7.63
CA ALA A 293 -4.90 25.46 -8.70
C ALA A 293 -5.14 24.53 -9.90
N TRP A 294 -5.32 23.23 -9.65
CA TRP A 294 -5.62 22.25 -10.69
C TRP A 294 -6.93 22.55 -11.40
N LEU A 295 -7.96 22.99 -10.68
CA LEU A 295 -9.21 23.44 -11.27
C LEU A 295 -9.00 24.62 -12.24
N LYS A 296 -8.20 25.62 -11.85
CA LYS A 296 -7.89 26.75 -12.74
C LYS A 296 -7.18 26.29 -14.01
N GLU A 297 -6.23 25.38 -13.90
CA GLU A 297 -5.52 24.81 -15.05
C GLU A 297 -6.45 24.01 -15.97
N ILE A 298 -7.38 23.23 -15.41
CA ILE A 298 -8.39 22.48 -16.20
C ILE A 298 -9.27 23.44 -16.99
N VAL A 299 -9.76 24.50 -16.35
CA VAL A 299 -10.66 25.48 -16.98
C VAL A 299 -9.94 26.36 -17.99
N ALA A 300 -8.62 26.54 -17.86
CA ALA A 300 -7.80 27.29 -18.81
C ALA A 300 -7.47 26.51 -20.10
N LEU A 301 -7.73 25.20 -20.14
CA LEU A 301 -7.55 24.43 -21.37
C LEU A 301 -8.64 24.81 -22.40
N PRO A 302 -8.27 24.93 -23.70
CA PRO A 302 -9.17 25.39 -24.75
C PRO A 302 -10.38 24.48 -25.00
#